data_AF-A0A1M7AG77-F1
#
_entry.id   AF-A0A1M7AG77-F1
#
_cell.length_a   1.000
_cell.length_b   1.000
_cell.length_c   1.000
_cell.angle_alpha   90.00
_cell.angle_beta   90.00
_cell.angle_gamma   90.00
#
_symmetry.space_group_name_H-M   'P 1'
#
loop_
_entity.id
_entity.type
_entity.pdbx_description
1 polymer ?
#
loop_
_entity_poly.entity_id
_entity_poly.type
_entity_poly.pdbx_seq_one_letter_code
_entity_poly.pdbx_strand_id
1 'polypeptide(L)'
;MLKRLYNWVIGWAESPHGVWALAILAFAESSFFPIPPDALLIVLALGMPKKAFKFAAYCSVGSILGGMFGYFLGWQFMDAVGFKIIEFYHLTDKYAHVQELYATYDAWITFAAGFTPIPYKLFTIAGGAFKINFPVFCLASAISRSARFFLVAACFYYFGPAIKPYIDKYFNLLAVIFTIMLIGGFVLIKYLM
;
A
#
# COMPACT_ATOMS: atom_id res chain seq x y z
N MET A 1 -6.33 6.93 26.29
CA MET A 1 -6.94 7.30 25.00
C MET A 1 -6.56 6.33 23.87
N LEU A 2 -5.26 6.09 23.63
CA LEU A 2 -4.74 5.19 22.59
C LEU A 2 -5.28 3.75 22.64
N LYS A 3 -5.32 3.12 23.82
CA LYS A 3 -5.88 1.75 23.98
C LYS A 3 -7.37 1.65 23.64
N ARG A 4 -8.14 2.74 23.84
CA ARG A 4 -9.57 2.79 23.50
C ARG A 4 -9.77 2.86 21.98
N LEU A 5 -8.91 3.64 21.29
CA LEU A 5 -8.87 3.67 19.82
C LEU A 5 -8.47 2.30 19.26
N TYR A 6 -7.43 1.67 19.82
CA TYR A 6 -7.02 0.31 19.45
C TYR A 6 -8.15 -0.70 19.57
N ASN A 7 -8.83 -0.74 20.71
CA ASN A 7 -9.98 -1.65 20.91
C ASN A 7 -11.12 -1.35 19.94
N TRP A 8 -11.35 -0.08 19.60
CA TRP A 8 -12.38 0.32 18.63
C TRP A 8 -12.04 -0.16 17.21
N VAL A 9 -10.79 0.03 16.76
CA VAL A 9 -10.35 -0.47 15.45
C VAL A 9 -10.31 -2.00 15.40
N ILE A 10 -9.95 -2.67 16.49
CA ILE A 10 -10.06 -4.14 16.57
C ILE A 10 -11.51 -4.60 16.50
N GLY A 11 -12.46 -3.86 17.09
CA GLY A 11 -13.89 -4.14 16.95
C GLY A 11 -14.35 -4.12 15.49
N TRP A 12 -13.66 -3.38 14.61
CA TRP A 12 -13.96 -3.41 13.18
C TRP A 12 -13.65 -4.74 12.53
N ALA A 13 -12.70 -5.52 13.07
CA ALA A 13 -12.39 -6.86 12.56
C ALA A 13 -13.64 -7.76 12.61
N GLU A 14 -14.45 -7.63 13.66
CA GLU A 14 -15.66 -8.42 13.88
C GLU A 14 -16.82 -7.96 12.97
N SER A 15 -16.76 -6.73 12.47
CA SER A 15 -17.79 -6.14 11.62
C SER A 15 -17.49 -6.29 10.12
N PRO A 16 -18.52 -6.35 9.26
CA PRO A 16 -18.33 -6.26 7.81
C PRO A 16 -17.76 -4.91 7.36
N HIS A 17 -17.94 -3.85 8.16
CA HIS A 17 -17.45 -2.50 7.85
C HIS A 17 -15.93 -2.42 7.80
N GLY A 18 -15.22 -3.20 8.64
CA GLY A 18 -13.75 -3.24 8.62
C GLY A 18 -13.19 -3.79 7.32
N VAL A 19 -13.89 -4.75 6.71
CA VAL A 19 -13.52 -5.33 5.40
C VAL A 19 -13.71 -4.31 4.29
N TRP A 20 -14.83 -3.60 4.26
CA TRP A 20 -15.10 -2.57 3.26
C TRP A 20 -14.15 -1.37 3.40
N ALA A 21 -13.89 -0.92 4.63
CA ALA A 21 -12.91 0.12 4.89
C ALA A 21 -11.53 -0.27 4.36
N LEU A 22 -11.10 -1.53 4.58
CA LEU A 22 -9.83 -2.03 4.06
C LEU A 22 -9.79 -2.05 2.53
N ALA A 23 -10.86 -2.52 1.88
CA ALA A 23 -10.94 -2.56 0.42
C ALA A 23 -10.93 -1.15 -0.21
N ILE A 24 -11.70 -0.21 0.36
CA ILE A 24 -11.75 1.18 -0.10
C ILE A 24 -10.39 1.87 0.12
N LEU A 25 -9.75 1.63 1.27
CA LEU A 25 -8.44 2.20 1.57
C LEU A 25 -7.37 1.68 0.59
N ALA A 26 -7.37 0.38 0.31
CA ALA A 26 -6.46 -0.24 -0.64
C ALA A 26 -6.69 0.26 -2.07
N PHE A 27 -7.95 0.49 -2.45
CA PHE A 27 -8.31 1.11 -3.72
C PHE A 27 -7.77 2.54 -3.81
N ALA A 28 -8.02 3.35 -2.77
CA ALA A 28 -7.57 4.74 -2.72
C ALA A 28 -6.05 4.84 -2.79
N GLU A 29 -5.33 3.97 -2.08
CA GLU A 29 -3.86 3.91 -2.09
C GLU A 29 -3.27 3.58 -3.44
N SER A 30 -3.87 2.62 -4.13
CA SER A 30 -3.38 2.20 -5.46
C SER A 30 -3.72 3.22 -6.55
N SER A 31 -4.68 4.11 -6.28
CA SER A 31 -5.24 5.05 -7.25
C SER A 31 -4.68 6.47 -7.12
N PHE A 32 -4.89 7.12 -5.97
CA PHE A 32 -4.66 8.57 -5.83
C PHE A 32 -4.21 9.02 -4.43
N PHE A 33 -4.61 8.33 -3.35
CA PHE A 33 -4.43 8.81 -1.97
C PHE A 33 -3.38 8.03 -1.18
N PRO A 34 -2.30 8.63 -0.64
CA PRO A 34 -1.21 7.89 -0.02
C PRO A 34 -1.51 7.44 1.42
N ILE A 35 -2.55 6.63 1.66
CA ILE A 35 -2.74 5.96 2.96
C ILE A 35 -2.42 4.46 2.82
N PRO A 36 -1.39 3.94 3.51
CA PRO A 36 -1.04 2.53 3.45
C PRO A 36 -2.18 1.64 3.99
N PRO A 37 -2.70 0.69 3.20
CA PRO A 37 -3.71 -0.25 3.69
C PRO A 37 -3.12 -1.28 4.67
N ASP A 38 -1.79 -1.45 4.66
CA ASP A 38 -1.06 -2.40 5.52
C ASP A 38 -1.34 -2.16 7.00
N ALA A 39 -1.42 -0.90 7.45
CA ALA A 39 -1.67 -0.59 8.85
C ALA A 39 -3.03 -1.11 9.32
N LEU A 40 -4.08 -0.92 8.51
CA LEU A 40 -5.41 -1.43 8.81
C LEU A 40 -5.46 -2.96 8.69
N LEU A 41 -4.81 -3.54 7.67
CA LEU A 41 -4.69 -4.99 7.50
C LEU A 41 -4.06 -5.64 8.75
N ILE A 42 -2.98 -5.06 9.27
CA ILE A 42 -2.28 -5.54 10.47
C ILE A 42 -3.21 -5.53 11.68
N VAL A 43 -3.94 -4.43 11.92
CA VAL A 43 -4.83 -4.32 13.09
C VAL A 43 -5.97 -5.32 13.00
N LEU A 44 -6.59 -5.48 11.82
CA LEU A 44 -7.68 -6.44 11.62
C LEU A 44 -7.19 -7.89 11.73
N ALA A 45 -6.03 -8.20 11.14
CA ALA A 45 -5.41 -9.52 11.22
C ALA A 45 -4.96 -9.87 12.64
N LEU A 46 -4.48 -8.90 13.43
CA LEU A 46 -4.18 -9.10 14.85
C LEU A 46 -5.45 -9.30 15.68
N GLY A 47 -6.53 -8.57 15.37
CA GLY A 47 -7.83 -8.70 16.04
C GLY A 47 -8.41 -10.10 15.87
N MET A 48 -8.45 -10.60 14.63
CA MET A 48 -8.89 -11.95 14.28
C MET A 48 -7.91 -12.66 13.32
N PRO A 49 -6.86 -13.31 13.88
CA PRO A 49 -5.85 -14.02 13.09
C PRO A 49 -6.44 -15.05 12.13
N LYS A 50 -7.48 -15.78 12.56
CA LYS A 50 -8.16 -16.79 11.72
C LYS A 50 -8.77 -16.22 10.43
N LYS A 51 -9.07 -14.90 10.38
CA LYS A 51 -9.61 -14.23 9.19
C LYS A 51 -8.55 -13.43 8.41
N ALA A 52 -7.27 -13.49 8.79
CA ALA A 52 -6.20 -12.70 8.18
C ALA A 52 -6.12 -12.87 6.65
N PHE A 53 -6.17 -14.11 6.15
CA PHE A 53 -6.17 -14.36 4.69
C PHE A 53 -7.40 -13.79 3.98
N LYS A 54 -8.56 -13.80 4.66
CA LYS A 54 -9.77 -13.17 4.12
C LYS A 54 -9.58 -11.66 3.98
N PHE A 55 -9.03 -11.00 5.01
CA PHE A 55 -8.70 -9.57 4.93
C PHE A 55 -7.70 -9.26 3.82
N ALA A 56 -6.65 -10.05 3.67
CA ALA A 56 -5.69 -9.91 2.57
C ALA A 56 -6.35 -10.06 1.20
N ALA A 57 -7.29 -10.99 1.02
CA ALA A 57 -8.02 -11.15 -0.23
C ALA A 57 -8.82 -9.89 -0.60
N TYR A 58 -9.59 -9.33 0.33
CA TYR A 58 -10.34 -8.08 0.08
C TYR A 58 -9.41 -6.89 -0.20
N CYS A 59 -8.32 -6.78 0.55
CA CYS A 59 -7.30 -5.76 0.32
C CYS A 59 -6.67 -5.89 -1.08
N SER A 60 -6.39 -7.13 -1.50
CA SER A 60 -5.83 -7.43 -2.82
C SER A 60 -6.79 -7.05 -3.93
N VAL A 61 -8.07 -7.44 -3.82
CA VAL A 61 -9.10 -7.07 -4.80
C VAL A 61 -9.26 -5.55 -4.89
N GLY A 62 -9.39 -4.86 -3.75
CA GLY A 62 -9.48 -3.39 -3.70
C GLY A 62 -8.26 -2.73 -4.34
N SER A 63 -7.06 -3.23 -4.03
CA SER A 63 -5.82 -2.72 -4.60
C SER A 63 -5.69 -2.98 -6.10
N ILE A 64 -6.09 -4.14 -6.61
CA ILE A 64 -6.03 -4.45 -8.03
C ILE A 64 -6.97 -3.51 -8.79
N LEU A 65 -8.20 -3.36 -8.31
CA LEU A 65 -9.17 -2.43 -8.90
C LEU A 65 -8.66 -0.97 -8.86
N GLY A 66 -8.03 -0.57 -7.75
CA GLY A 66 -7.42 0.75 -7.65
C GLY A 66 -6.22 0.92 -8.58
N GLY A 67 -5.42 -0.12 -8.78
CA GLY A 67 -4.31 -0.12 -9.74
C GLY A 67 -4.79 -0.03 -11.18
N MET A 68 -5.88 -0.72 -11.54
CA MET A 68 -6.54 -0.59 -12.83
C MET A 68 -7.08 0.83 -13.05
N PHE A 69 -7.65 1.44 -12.00
CA PHE A 69 -8.11 2.82 -12.07
C PHE A 69 -6.95 3.81 -12.19
N GLY A 70 -5.86 3.62 -11.44
CA GLY A 70 -4.62 4.40 -11.59
C GLY A 70 -4.00 4.29 -12.98
N TYR A 71 -3.99 3.09 -13.56
CA TYR A 71 -3.60 2.88 -14.96
C TYR A 71 -4.50 3.68 -15.91
N PHE A 72 -5.81 3.63 -15.72
CA PHE A 72 -6.74 4.41 -16.54
C PHE A 72 -6.50 5.93 -16.42
N LEU A 73 -6.22 6.42 -15.19
CA LEU A 73 -5.87 7.82 -14.97
C LEU A 73 -4.59 8.21 -15.73
N GLY A 74 -3.56 7.38 -15.66
CA GLY A 74 -2.32 7.57 -16.42
C GLY A 74 -2.55 7.56 -17.92
N TRP A 75 -3.36 6.63 -18.41
CA TRP A 75 -3.63 6.49 -19.84
C TRP A 75 -4.38 7.69 -20.42
N GLN A 76 -5.41 8.18 -19.72
CA GLN A 76 -6.32 9.20 -20.26
C GLN A 76 -5.91 10.63 -19.90
N PHE A 77 -5.32 10.85 -18.72
CA PHE A 77 -5.08 12.20 -18.19
C PHE A 77 -3.63 12.63 -18.23
N MET A 78 -2.68 11.76 -18.64
CA MET A 78 -1.27 12.16 -18.70
C MET A 78 -1.01 13.25 -19.73
N ASP A 79 -1.55 13.12 -20.94
CA ASP A 79 -1.37 14.12 -21.99
C ASP A 79 -2.11 15.44 -21.68
N ALA A 80 -3.26 15.36 -21.00
CA ALA A 80 -4.10 16.53 -20.72
C ALA A 80 -3.64 17.34 -19.49
N VAL A 81 -3.24 16.63 -18.42
CA VAL A 81 -3.00 17.20 -17.09
C VAL A 81 -1.67 16.74 -16.53
N GLY A 82 -1.32 15.46 -16.67
CA GLY A 82 -0.14 14.87 -16.04
C GLY A 82 1.18 15.50 -16.48
N PHE A 83 1.37 15.76 -17.77
CA PHE A 83 2.60 16.37 -18.28
C PHE A 83 2.76 17.81 -17.76
N LYS A 84 1.67 18.58 -17.68
CA LYS A 84 1.67 19.93 -17.09
C LYS A 84 2.06 19.91 -15.61
N ILE A 85 1.62 18.90 -14.86
CA ILE A 85 2.02 18.70 -13.46
C ILE A 85 3.51 18.35 -13.37
N ILE A 86 3.99 17.44 -14.22
CA ILE A 86 5.40 17.02 -14.25
C ILE A 86 6.31 18.21 -14.56
N GLU A 87 5.96 19.02 -15.55
CA GLU A 87 6.67 20.25 -15.89
C GLU A 87 6.63 21.27 -14.75
N PHE A 88 5.47 21.46 -14.11
CA PHE A 88 5.30 22.38 -12.98
C PHE A 88 6.21 22.03 -11.80
N TYR A 89 6.44 20.74 -11.54
CA TYR A 89 7.36 20.26 -10.50
C TYR A 89 8.80 20.07 -11.00
N HIS A 90 9.12 20.41 -12.26
CA HIS A 90 10.43 20.18 -12.88
C HIS A 90 10.90 18.71 -12.80
N LEU A 91 9.97 17.77 -12.96
CA LEU A 91 10.22 16.32 -12.84
C LEU A 91 10.44 15.62 -14.20
N THR A 92 10.65 16.38 -15.27
CA THR A 92 10.72 15.87 -16.65
C THR A 92 11.83 14.85 -16.83
N ASP A 93 13.02 15.08 -16.25
CA ASP A 93 14.14 14.14 -16.32
C ASP A 93 13.85 12.82 -15.59
N LYS A 94 13.17 12.89 -14.43
CA LYS A 94 12.76 11.70 -13.69
C LYS A 94 11.70 10.93 -14.46
N TYR A 95 10.77 11.62 -15.13
CA TYR A 95 9.77 10.97 -15.97
C TYR A 95 10.42 10.22 -17.14
N ALA A 96 11.38 10.85 -17.83
CA ALA A 96 12.14 10.21 -18.90
C ALA A 96 12.93 8.97 -18.42
N HIS A 97 13.55 9.06 -17.24
CA HIS A 97 14.25 7.91 -16.65
C HIS A 97 13.29 6.75 -16.32
N VAL A 98 12.12 7.05 -15.75
CA VAL A 98 11.09 6.04 -15.46
C VAL A 98 10.54 5.45 -16.76
N GLN A 99 10.40 6.25 -17.82
CA GLN A 99 10.01 5.77 -19.15
C GLN A 99 11.02 4.78 -19.73
N GLU A 100 12.32 5.07 -19.63
CA GLU A 100 13.39 4.18 -20.10
C GLU A 100 13.42 2.86 -19.31
N LEU A 101 13.23 2.95 -17.99
CA LEU A 101 13.05 1.78 -17.13
C LEU A 101 11.87 0.94 -17.64
N TYR A 102 10.70 1.54 -17.87
CA TYR A 102 9.54 0.83 -18.42
C TYR A 102 9.78 0.26 -19.82
N ALA A 103 10.55 0.92 -20.68
CA ALA A 103 10.93 0.38 -21.98
C ALA A 103 11.84 -0.86 -21.85
N THR A 104 12.67 -0.92 -20.81
CA THR A 104 13.64 -2.00 -20.60
C THR A 104 13.04 -3.20 -19.88
N TYR A 105 12.26 -2.95 -18.82
CA TYR A 105 11.77 -3.99 -17.91
C TYR A 105 10.25 -4.20 -17.99
N ASP A 106 9.52 -3.35 -18.72
CA ASP A 106 8.08 -3.48 -18.92
C ASP A 106 7.34 -3.67 -17.57
N ALA A 107 6.38 -4.59 -17.50
CA ALA A 107 5.61 -4.88 -16.31
C ALA A 107 6.42 -5.42 -15.11
N TRP A 108 7.69 -5.83 -15.28
CA TRP A 108 8.53 -6.28 -14.16
C TRP A 108 8.82 -5.18 -13.16
N ILE A 109 8.88 -3.93 -13.61
CA ILE A 109 9.01 -2.78 -12.71
C ILE A 109 7.76 -2.66 -11.83
N THR A 110 6.57 -2.80 -12.42
CA THR A 110 5.32 -2.78 -11.66
C THR A 110 5.28 -3.89 -10.62
N PHE A 111 5.80 -5.09 -10.96
CA PHE A 111 5.94 -6.19 -10.02
C PHE A 111 6.88 -5.85 -8.86
N ALA A 112 8.08 -5.34 -9.14
CA ALA A 112 9.06 -4.97 -8.13
C ALA A 112 8.56 -3.82 -7.24
N ALA A 113 7.91 -2.82 -7.84
CA ALA A 113 7.31 -1.70 -7.13
C ALA A 113 6.15 -2.12 -6.23
N GLY A 114 5.29 -3.04 -6.67
CA GLY A 114 4.17 -3.54 -5.88
C GLY A 114 4.59 -4.34 -4.65
N PHE A 115 5.77 -4.97 -4.70
CA PHE A 115 6.32 -5.74 -3.59
C PHE A 115 7.15 -4.89 -2.60
N THR A 116 7.82 -3.85 -3.09
CA THR A 116 8.68 -2.98 -2.28
C THR A 116 7.87 -1.91 -1.53
N PRO A 117 8.45 -1.25 -0.50
CA PRO A 117 7.81 -0.13 0.20
C PRO A 117 7.73 1.17 -0.64
N ILE A 118 8.04 1.11 -1.93
CA ILE A 118 7.99 2.26 -2.83
C ILE A 118 6.51 2.58 -3.15
N PRO A 119 6.12 3.86 -3.32
CA PRO A 119 4.74 4.24 -3.59
C PRO A 119 4.17 3.60 -4.86
N TYR A 120 3.29 2.62 -4.68
CA TYR A 120 2.75 1.82 -5.77
C TYR A 120 1.99 2.64 -6.82
N LYS A 121 1.24 3.67 -6.37
CA LYS A 121 0.48 4.57 -7.25
C LYS A 121 1.27 5.26 -8.35
N LEU A 122 2.57 5.49 -8.15
CA LEU A 122 3.43 6.09 -9.17
C LEU A 122 3.56 5.17 -10.36
N PHE A 123 3.69 3.87 -10.11
CA PHE A 123 3.84 2.83 -11.13
C PHE A 123 2.52 2.44 -11.78
N THR A 124 1.39 2.56 -11.07
CA THR A 124 0.07 2.37 -11.69
C THR A 124 -0.22 3.48 -12.70
N ILE A 125 0.01 4.75 -12.33
CA ILE A 125 -0.16 5.90 -13.22
C ILE A 125 0.88 5.89 -14.35
N ALA A 126 2.15 5.61 -14.05
CA ALA A 126 3.20 5.52 -15.06
C ALA A 126 2.95 4.39 -16.07
N GLY A 127 2.50 3.21 -15.61
CA GLY A 127 2.14 2.11 -16.50
C GLY A 127 1.05 2.48 -17.50
N GLY A 128 0.06 3.27 -17.05
CA GLY A 128 -0.98 3.84 -17.91
C GLY A 128 -0.45 4.88 -18.89
N ALA A 129 0.37 5.81 -18.39
CA ALA A 129 1.00 6.87 -19.18
C ALA A 129 1.85 6.30 -20.34
N PHE A 130 2.61 5.25 -20.06
CA PHE A 130 3.47 4.59 -21.06
C PHE A 130 2.77 3.51 -21.87
N LYS A 131 1.45 3.33 -21.69
CA LYS A 131 0.62 2.40 -22.47
C LYS A 131 1.14 0.95 -22.45
N ILE A 132 1.62 0.53 -21.28
CA ILE A 132 2.08 -0.85 -21.04
C ILE A 132 0.93 -1.83 -21.31
N ASN A 133 1.25 -3.05 -21.77
CA ASN A 133 0.21 -4.06 -22.01
C ASN A 133 -0.66 -4.26 -20.76
N PHE A 134 -1.94 -3.86 -20.84
CA PHE A 134 -2.84 -3.83 -19.69
C PHE A 134 -3.03 -5.21 -19.02
N PRO A 135 -3.24 -6.32 -19.76
CA PRO A 135 -3.22 -7.66 -19.19
C PRO A 135 -1.95 -7.99 -18.39
N VAL A 136 -0.76 -7.68 -18.95
CA VAL A 136 0.52 -7.97 -18.29
C VAL A 136 0.67 -7.11 -17.03
N PHE A 137 0.31 -5.82 -17.11
CA PHE A 137 0.26 -4.92 -15.96
C PHE A 137 -0.66 -5.46 -14.85
N CYS A 138 -1.88 -5.88 -15.22
CA CYS A 138 -2.85 -6.41 -14.27
C CYS A 138 -2.33 -7.66 -13.57
N LEU A 139 -1.69 -8.58 -14.31
CA LEU A 139 -1.09 -9.79 -13.74
C LEU A 139 0.07 -9.45 -12.80
N ALA A 140 1.01 -8.60 -13.23
CA ALA A 140 2.14 -8.18 -12.42
C ALA A 140 1.70 -7.46 -11.12
N SER A 141 0.72 -6.56 -11.24
CA SER A 141 0.04 -5.88 -10.13
C SER A 141 -0.61 -6.89 -9.18
N ALA A 142 -1.42 -7.80 -9.71
CA ALA A 142 -2.17 -8.76 -8.92
C ALA A 142 -1.24 -9.68 -8.13
N ILE A 143 -0.18 -10.21 -8.75
CA ILE A 143 0.76 -11.09 -8.08
C ILE A 143 1.56 -10.33 -7.02
N SER A 144 2.16 -9.19 -7.36
CA SER A 144 3.01 -8.43 -6.43
C SER A 144 2.23 -7.94 -5.20
N ARG A 145 1.07 -7.31 -5.41
CA ARG A 145 0.26 -6.73 -4.34
C ARG A 145 -0.37 -7.81 -3.47
N SER A 146 -0.91 -8.86 -4.09
CA SER A 146 -1.44 -9.99 -3.32
C SER A 146 -0.32 -10.66 -2.52
N ALA A 147 0.86 -10.92 -3.11
CA ALA A 147 1.97 -11.52 -2.38
C ALA A 147 2.31 -10.73 -1.12
N ARG A 148 2.45 -9.40 -1.20
CA ARG A 148 2.72 -8.55 -0.04
C ARG A 148 1.63 -8.66 1.04
N PHE A 149 0.36 -8.51 0.68
CA PHE A 149 -0.73 -8.56 1.66
C PHE A 149 -0.90 -9.95 2.28
N PHE A 150 -0.72 -11.00 1.49
CA PHE A 150 -0.77 -12.38 1.97
C PHE A 150 0.43 -12.74 2.84
N LEU A 151 1.62 -12.19 2.58
CA LEU A 151 2.77 -12.35 3.48
C LEU A 151 2.49 -11.73 4.85
N VAL A 152 1.98 -10.49 4.88
CA VAL A 152 1.57 -9.85 6.15
C VAL A 152 0.50 -10.68 6.84
N ALA A 153 -0.55 -11.09 6.13
CA ALA A 153 -1.60 -11.93 6.70
C ALA A 153 -1.10 -13.27 7.20
N ALA A 154 -0.17 -13.93 6.50
CA ALA A 154 0.44 -15.18 6.95
C ALA A 154 1.21 -14.98 8.26
N CYS A 155 2.01 -13.91 8.36
CA CYS A 155 2.72 -13.58 9.61
C CYS A 155 1.73 -13.44 10.78
N PHE A 156 0.64 -12.71 10.62
CA PHE A 156 -0.34 -12.55 11.69
C PHE A 156 -1.24 -13.77 11.91
N TYR A 157 -1.48 -14.59 10.89
CA TYR A 157 -2.21 -15.84 11.03
C TYR A 157 -1.46 -16.82 11.94
N TYR A 158 -0.15 -17.00 11.70
CA TYR A 158 0.68 -17.94 12.46
C TYR A 158 1.16 -17.36 13.80
N PHE A 159 1.68 -16.12 13.82
CA PHE A 159 2.28 -15.52 15.01
C PHE A 159 1.34 -14.62 15.80
N GLY A 160 0.23 -14.16 15.20
CA GLY A 160 -0.71 -13.23 15.85
C GLY A 160 -1.28 -13.73 17.18
N PRO A 161 -1.74 -14.99 17.32
CA PRO A 161 -2.23 -15.50 18.60
C PRO A 161 -1.18 -15.48 19.73
N ALA A 162 0.09 -15.71 19.38
CA ALA A 162 1.20 -15.67 20.34
C ALA A 162 1.59 -14.24 20.71
N ILE A 163 1.53 -13.31 19.76
CA ILE A 163 1.99 -11.92 19.93
C ILE A 163 0.90 -11.03 20.57
N LYS A 164 -0.38 -11.31 20.32
CA LYS A 164 -1.52 -10.48 20.75
C LYS A 164 -1.50 -10.15 22.26
N PRO A 165 -1.29 -11.10 23.20
CA PRO A 165 -1.24 -10.77 24.63
C PRO A 165 -0.12 -9.81 25.01
N TYR A 166 1.03 -9.88 24.32
CA TYR A 166 2.16 -8.97 24.54
C TYR A 166 1.85 -7.57 24.02
N ILE A 167 1.23 -7.47 22.84
CA ILE A 167 0.78 -6.18 22.29
C ILE A 167 -0.26 -5.57 23.23
N ASP A 168 -1.25 -6.32 23.68
CA ASP A 168 -2.30 -5.82 24.59
C ASP A 168 -1.75 -5.30 25.92
N LYS A 169 -0.69 -5.95 26.43
CA LYS A 169 0.00 -5.58 27.67
C LYS A 169 0.87 -4.34 27.50
N TYR A 170 1.64 -4.26 26.42
CA TYR A 170 2.66 -3.21 26.21
C TYR A 170 2.28 -2.15 25.16
N PHE A 171 1.02 -2.11 24.70
CA PHE A 171 0.58 -1.25 23.60
C PHE A 171 1.01 0.22 23.73
N ASN A 172 0.76 0.84 24.90
CA ASN A 172 1.13 2.24 25.11
C ASN A 172 2.64 2.46 25.03
N LEU A 173 3.44 1.53 25.56
CA LEU A 173 4.90 1.59 25.52
C LEU A 173 5.41 1.42 24.08
N LEU A 174 4.89 0.41 23.35
CA LEU A 174 5.22 0.18 21.95
C LEU A 174 4.86 1.38 21.07
N ALA A 175 3.71 2.01 21.31
CA ALA A 175 3.29 3.21 20.59
C ALA A 175 4.25 4.39 20.82
N VAL A 176 4.64 4.65 22.08
CA VAL A 176 5.60 5.71 22.41
C VAL A 176 6.96 5.44 21.78
N ILE A 177 7.47 4.22 21.89
CA ILE A 177 8.75 3.81 21.29
C ILE A 177 8.71 3.99 19.77
N PHE A 178 7.63 3.58 19.11
CA PHE A 178 7.44 3.75 17.67
C PHE A 178 7.43 5.23 17.28
N THR A 179 6.72 6.09 18.03
CA THR A 179 6.71 7.54 17.78
C THR A 179 8.10 8.16 17.93
N ILE A 180 8.84 7.80 18.98
CA ILE A 180 10.21 8.29 19.20
C ILE A 180 11.12 7.84 18.05
N MET A 181 11.05 6.57 17.64
CA MET A 181 11.82 6.07 16.51
C MET A 181 11.45 6.75 15.19
N LEU A 182 10.17 7.02 14.95
CA LEU A 182 9.71 7.67 13.73
C LEU A 182 10.21 9.11 13.65
N ILE A 183 10.05 9.89 14.73
CA ILE A 183 10.56 11.26 14.81
C ILE A 183 12.09 11.25 14.70
N GLY A 184 12.75 10.36 15.45
CA GLY A 184 14.21 10.20 15.42
C GLY A 184 14.72 9.89 14.01
N GLY A 185 14.07 8.97 13.29
CA GLY A 185 14.42 8.61 11.91
C GLY A 185 14.30 9.78 10.94
N PHE A 186 13.22 10.55 11.00
CA PHE A 186 13.05 11.75 10.18
C PHE A 186 14.12 12.81 10.49
N VAL A 187 14.45 13.02 11.76
CA VAL A 187 15.50 13.95 12.19
C VAL A 187 16.87 13.48 11.68
N LEU A 188 17.17 12.19 11.75
CA LEU A 188 18.44 11.61 11.30
C LEU A 188 18.61 11.74 9.78
N ILE A 189 17.57 11.45 9.01
CA ILE A 189 17.57 11.64 7.55
C ILE A 189 17.81 13.11 7.21
N LYS A 190 17.16 14.04 7.91
CA LYS A 190 17.36 15.49 7.71
C LYS A 190 18.79 15.95 8.04
N TYR A 191 19.51 15.27 8.93
CA TYR A 191 20.90 15.58 9.24
C TYR A 191 21.91 14.89 8.30
N LEU A 192 21.51 13.81 7.62
CA LEU A 192 22.35 13.03 6.71
C LEU A 192 22.20 13.44 5.23
N MET A 193 21.03 13.96 4.83
CA MET A 193 20.76 14.57 3.51
C MET A 193 20.80 16.08 3.59
#